data_AF-X0W5P2-F1
#
_entry.id   AF-X0W5P2-F1
#
_cell.length_a   1.000
_cell.length_b   1.000
_cell.length_c   1.000
_cell.angle_alpha   90.00
_cell.angle_beta   90.00
_cell.angle_gamma   90.00
#
_symmetry.space_group_name_H-M   'P 1'
#
loop_
_entity.id
_entity.type
_entity.pdbx_description
1 polymer ?
#
loop_
_entity_poly.entity_id
_entity_poly.type
_entity_poly.pdbx_seq_one_letter_code
_entity_poly.pdbx_strand_id
1 'polypeptide(L)' 'ERWLAKDFRMGVAFGLQELIQQGKIQVHYVLAEKKGEFVAQSEETILITEDGFKQLT' A
#
# COMPACT_ATOMS: atom_id res chain seq x y z
N GLU A 1 -0.17 2.67 9.40
CA GLU A 1 -0.09 2.54 10.87
C GLU A 1 1.33 2.34 11.40
N ARG A 2 2.07 1.29 11.01
CA ARG A 2 3.43 0.98 11.53
C ARG A 2 4.41 2.15 11.55
N TRP A 3 4.45 2.97 10.50
CA TRP A 3 5.35 4.14 10.46
C TRP A 3 4.89 5.23 11.43
N LEU A 4 3.60 5.58 11.39
CA LEU A 4 3.01 6.59 12.27
C LEU A 4 3.14 6.22 13.76
N ALA A 5 3.06 4.94 14.11
CA ALA A 5 3.23 4.47 15.48
C ALA A 5 4.64 4.74 16.06
N LYS A 6 5.64 5.02 15.21
CA LYS A 6 6.98 5.42 15.68
C LYS A 6 7.02 6.87 16.15
N ASP A 7 6.27 7.74 15.47
CA ASP A 7 6.28 9.18 15.70
C ASP A 7 5.18 9.60 16.69
N PHE A 8 4.04 8.92 16.64
CA PHE A 8 2.89 9.17 17.48
C PHE A 8 2.75 8.06 18.52
N ARG A 9 2.97 8.44 19.79
CA ARG A 9 3.02 7.51 20.93
C ARG A 9 1.69 6.82 21.24
N MET A 10 0.55 7.45 20.89
CA MET A 10 -0.80 6.93 21.12
C MET A 10 -1.79 7.50 20.09
N GLY A 11 -2.96 6.86 19.92
CA GLY A 11 -4.10 7.43 19.19
C GLY A 11 -4.04 7.33 17.65
N VAL A 12 -3.03 6.67 17.08
CA VAL A 12 -2.86 6.54 15.61
C VAL A 12 -4.06 5.90 14.94
N ALA A 13 -4.59 4.80 15.49
CA ALA A 13 -5.74 4.12 14.92
C ALA A 13 -6.98 5.03 14.86
N PHE A 14 -7.24 5.78 15.95
CA PHE A 14 -8.37 6.69 16.01
C PHE A 14 -8.22 7.86 15.02
N GLY A 15 -7.03 8.48 14.97
CA GLY A 15 -6.76 9.55 14.01
C GLY A 15 -6.90 9.10 12.56
N LEU A 16 -6.43 7.89 12.22
CA LEU A 16 -6.62 7.32 10.89
C LEU A 16 -8.11 7.07 10.58
N GLN A 17 -8.87 6.55 11.54
CA GLN A 17 -10.31 6.32 11.37
C GLN A 17 -11.06 7.63 11.07
N GLU A 18 -10.75 8.72 11.77
CA GLU A 18 -11.34 10.04 11.51
C GLU A 18 -11.02 10.56 10.10
N LEU A 19 -9.76 10.44 9.67
CA LEU A 19 -9.35 10.86 8.34
C LEU A 19 -10.05 10.04 7.23
N ILE A 20 -10.25 8.74 7.46
CA ILE A 20 -11.01 7.86 6.55
C ILE A 20 -12.48 8.31 6.48
N GLN A 21 -13.13 8.52 7.63
CA GLN A 21 -14.54 8.94 7.67
C GLN A 21 -14.77 10.28 6.96
N GLN A 22 -13.79 11.19 7.05
CA GLN A 22 -13.82 12.48 6.36
C GLN A 22 -13.39 12.42 4.89
N GLY A 23 -13.04 11.24 4.37
CA GLY A 23 -12.60 11.05 2.98
C GLY A 23 -11.26 11.70 2.65
N LYS A 24 -10.42 11.96 3.66
CA LYS A 24 -9.09 12.59 3.48
C LYS A 24 -8.02 11.60 3.05
N ILE A 25 -8.20 10.34 3.41
CA ILE A 25 -7.34 9.23 3.00
C ILE A 25 -8.20 8.03 2.60
N GLN A 26 -7.67 7.21 1.70
CA GLN A 26 -8.28 5.96 1.31
C GLN A 26 -7.60 4.80 2.02
N VAL A 27 -8.40 3.85 2.50
CA VAL A 27 -7.88 2.64 3.11
C VAL A 27 -7.59 1.59 2.02
N HIS A 28 -6.46 0.90 2.15
CA HIS A 28 -6.11 -0.23 1.30
C HIS A 28 -6.15 -1.50 2.17
N TYR A 29 -7.16 -2.35 1.93
CA TYR A 29 -7.34 -3.59 2.65
C TYR A 29 -6.37 -4.67 2.16
N VAL A 30 -6.06 -5.63 3.03
CA VAL A 30 -5.31 -6.82 2.66
C VAL A 30 -6.10 -7.60 1.60
N LEU A 31 -5.46 -7.86 0.45
CA LEU A 31 -5.97 -8.76 -0.57
C LEU A 31 -5.39 -10.15 -0.29
N ALA A 32 -6.26 -11.16 -0.18
CA ALA A 32 -5.86 -12.51 0.15
C ALA A 32 -6.58 -13.52 -0.75
N GLU A 33 -5.85 -14.56 -1.16
CA GLU A 33 -6.42 -15.72 -1.83
C GLU A 33 -7.24 -16.60 -0.87
N LYS A 34 -7.97 -17.55 -1.44
CA LYS A 34 -8.69 -18.55 -0.64
C LYS A 34 -7.74 -19.32 0.27
N LYS A 35 -8.27 -19.76 1.42
CA LYS A 35 -7.51 -20.52 2.39
C LYS A 35 -6.92 -21.79 1.75
N GLY A 36 -5.61 -21.95 1.86
CA GLY A 36 -4.87 -23.10 1.33
C GLY A 36 -4.24 -22.86 -0.04
N GLU A 37 -4.58 -21.75 -0.70
CA GLU A 37 -3.94 -21.32 -1.95
C GLU A 37 -2.68 -20.51 -1.67
N PHE A 38 -1.71 -20.60 -2.58
CA PHE A 38 -0.44 -19.92 -2.48
C PHE A 38 -0.33 -18.80 -3.52
N VAL A 39 0.24 -17.67 -3.13
CA VAL A 39 0.45 -16.51 -4.01
C VAL A 39 1.95 -16.32 -4.26
N ALA A 40 2.31 -16.12 -5.52
CA ALA A 40 3.63 -15.67 -5.93
C ALA A 40 3.50 -14.36 -6.72
N GLN A 41 4.44 -13.44 -6.54
CA GLN A 41 4.44 -12.12 -7.20
C GLN A 41 5.86 -11.77 -7.66
N SER A 42 5.95 -11.16 -8.84
CA SER A 42 7.10 -10.42 -9.34
C SER A 42 6.59 -9.08 -9.87
N GLU A 43 7.32 -8.01 -9.65
CA GLU A 43 6.94 -6.65 -10.03
C GLU A 43 8.16 -5.94 -10.58
N GLU A 44 7.98 -5.25 -11.70
CA GLU A 44 9.00 -4.40 -12.32
C GLU A 44 8.43 -3.04 -12.69
N THR A 45 9.24 -1.99 -12.50
CA THR A 45 8.91 -0.63 -12.95
C THR A 45 9.59 -0.38 -14.28
N ILE A 46 8.83 0.05 -15.29
CA ILE A 46 9.36 0.38 -16.61
C ILE A 46 9.09 1.84 -16.99
N LEU A 47 10.03 2.44 -17.70
CA LEU A 47 9.87 3.73 -18.38
C LEU A 47 9.75 3.49 -19.88
N ILE A 48 8.64 3.94 -20.48
CA ILE A 48 8.42 3.83 -21.92
C ILE A 48 9.28 4.88 -22.65
N THR A 49 10.00 4.44 -23.69
CA THR A 49 10.83 5.27 -24.56
C THR A 49 10.31 5.23 -26.00
N GLU A 50 10.91 6.03 -26.89
CA GLU A 50 10.50 6.07 -28.30
C GLU A 50 10.72 4.74 -29.03
N ASP A 51 11.71 3.96 -28.60
CA ASP A 51 12.17 2.71 -29.21
C ASP A 51 11.88 1.46 -28.37
N GLY A 52 11.25 1.60 -27.21
CA GLY A 52 10.93 0.47 -26.34
C GLY A 52 10.66 0.87 -24.89
N PHE A 53 11.35 0.20 -23.96
CA PHE A 53 11.27 0.51 -22.54
C PHE A 53 12.60 0.30 -21.84
N LYS A 54 12.81 1.07 -20.79
CA LYS A 54 13.88 0.85 -19.82
C LYS A 54 13.29 0.27 -18.55
N GLN A 55 13.78 -0.89 -18.14
CA GLN A 55 13.51 -1.45 -16.83
C GLN A 55 14.28 -0.68 -15.75
N LEU A 56 13.58 -0.23 -14.71
CA LEU A 56 14.13 0.62 -13.64
C LEU A 56 14.43 -0.15 -12.36
N THR A 57 13.62 -1.15 -12.05
CA THR A 57 13.82 -2.08 -10.92
C THR A 57 14.19 -3.46 -11.43
#